data_AF-A0A5B8UXE4-F1
#
_entry.id   AF-A0A5B8UXE4-F1
#
_cell.length_a   1.000
_cell.length_b   1.000
_cell.length_c   1.000
_cell.angle_alpha   90.00
_cell.angle_beta   90.00
_cell.angle_gamma   90.00
#
_symmetry.space_group_name_H-M   'P 1'
#
loop_
_entity.id
_entity.type
_entity.pdbx_description
1 polymer ?
#
loop_
_entity_poly.entity_id
_entity_poly.type
_entity_poly.pdbx_seq_one_letter_code
_entity_poly.pdbx_strand_id
1 'polypeptide(L)' 'MNIELANTLFDNGIFSAMYKAGFITDKIFNYREMYLWVHAQLKTRSITKHQAVLEAAAKFNRDERTIWRALNCFEE' A
#
# COMPACT_ATOMS: atom_id res chain seq x y z
N MET A 1 -2.37 5.08 9.92
CA MET A 1 -3.78 4.76 9.59
C MET A 1 -3.86 3.28 9.32
N ASN A 2 -4.60 2.54 10.14
CA ASN A 2 -4.64 1.08 10.02
C ASN A 2 -5.15 0.62 8.63
N ILE A 3 -4.50 -0.41 8.08
CA ILE A 3 -4.86 -1.03 6.79
C ILE A 3 -6.32 -1.52 6.75
N GLU A 4 -6.88 -1.99 7.87
CA GLU A 4 -8.26 -2.46 7.97
C GLU A 4 -9.26 -1.32 7.72
N LEU A 5 -8.99 -0.15 8.30
CA LEU A 5 -9.78 1.04 8.05
C LEU A 5 -9.63 1.48 6.59
N ALA A 6 -8.40 1.48 6.06
CA ALA A 6 -8.15 1.81 4.66
C ALA A 6 -8.89 0.89 3.69
N ASN A 7 -8.95 -0.41 3.98
CA ASN A 7 -9.71 -1.39 3.21
C ASN A 7 -11.21 -1.10 3.29
N THR A 8 -11.75 -0.87 4.49
CA THR A 8 -13.16 -0.54 4.68
C THR A 8 -13.56 0.72 3.90
N LEU A 9 -12.73 1.78 3.95
CA LEU A 9 -12.99 3.02 3.22
C LEU A 9 -12.88 2.84 1.69
N PHE A 10 -11.99 1.95 1.24
CA PHE A 10 -11.87 1.59 -0.18
C PHE A 10 -13.10 0.81 -0.65
N ASP A 11 -13.48 -0.25 0.07
CA ASP A 11 -14.56 -1.17 -0.30
C ASP A 11 -15.93 -0.47 -0.27
N ASN A 12 -16.11 0.49 0.66
CA ASN A 12 -17.32 1.33 0.73
C ASN A 12 -17.34 2.46 -0.32
N GLY A 13 -16.32 2.58 -1.19
CA GLY A 13 -16.23 3.61 -2.22
C GLY A 13 -15.93 5.02 -1.71
N ILE A 14 -15.62 5.18 -0.41
CA ILE A 14 -15.36 6.48 0.22
C ILE A 14 -14.09 7.10 -0.35
N PHE A 15 -13.01 6.34 -0.51
CA PHE A 15 -11.79 6.88 -1.13
C PHE A 15 -12.03 7.35 -2.56
N SER A 16 -12.84 6.65 -3.35
CA SER A 16 -13.19 7.10 -4.70
C SER A 16 -14.00 8.39 -4.68
N ALA A 17 -14.93 8.55 -3.73
CA ALA A 17 -15.68 9.79 -3.54
C ALA A 17 -14.76 10.95 -3.13
N MET A 18 -13.87 10.73 -2.15
CA MET A 18 -12.90 11.71 -1.69
C MET A 18 -11.91 12.13 -2.78
N TYR A 19 -11.45 11.18 -3.60
CA TYR A 19 -10.55 11.46 -4.73
C TYR A 19 -11.26 12.33 -5.78
N LYS A 20 -12.49 11.98 -6.17
CA LYS A 20 -13.29 12.77 -7.11
C LYS A 20 -13.60 14.18 -6.58
N ALA A 21 -13.78 14.32 -5.27
CA ALA A 21 -13.98 15.61 -4.62
C ALA A 21 -12.68 16.40 -4.35
N GLY A 22 -11.51 15.84 -4.68
CA GLY A 22 -10.22 16.52 -4.55
C GLY A 22 -9.64 16.55 -3.13
N PHE A 23 -10.21 15.81 -2.18
CA PHE A 23 -9.73 15.77 -0.79
C PHE A 23 -8.45 14.94 -0.62
N ILE A 24 -8.24 13.95 -1.49
CA ILE A 24 -7.08 13.06 -1.47
C ILE A 24 -6.54 12.88 -2.88
N THR A 25 -5.26 12.53 -2.97
CA THR A 25 -4.62 12.19 -4.24
C THR A 25 -4.63 10.68 -4.47
N ASP A 26 -4.26 10.27 -5.68
CA ASP A 26 -4.12 8.87 -6.08
C ASP A 26 -3.09 8.09 -5.23
N LYS A 27 -2.20 8.82 -4.56
CA LYS A 27 -1.15 8.31 -3.66
C LYS A 27 -1.67 7.27 -2.67
N ILE A 28 -2.86 7.47 -2.09
CA ILE A 28 -3.37 6.54 -1.08
C ILE A 28 -3.68 5.15 -1.66
N PHE A 29 -4.18 5.10 -2.90
CA PHE A 29 -4.48 3.84 -3.58
C PHE A 29 -3.20 3.11 -3.93
N ASN A 30 -2.22 3.84 -4.49
CA ASN A 30 -0.90 3.31 -4.80
C ASN A 30 -0.22 2.72 -3.55
N TYR A 31 -0.27 3.45 -2.43
CA TYR A 31 0.34 3.00 -1.18
C TYR A 31 -0.38 1.76 -0.62
N ARG A 32 -1.71 1.74 -0.66
CA ARG A 32 -2.51 0.58 -0.23
C ARG A 32 -2.16 -0.66 -1.06
N GLU A 33 -2.05 -0.52 -2.38
CA GLU A 33 -1.70 -1.62 -3.27
C GLU A 33 -0.29 -2.17 -2.98
N MET A 34 0.69 -1.29 -2.80
CA MET A 34 2.05 -1.67 -2.41
C MET A 34 2.08 -2.41 -1.09
N TYR A 35 1.36 -1.91 -0.08
CA TYR A 35 1.24 -2.55 1.23
C TYR A 35 0.68 -3.97 1.11
N LEU A 36 -0.48 -4.11 0.46
CA LEU A 36 -1.15 -5.40 0.33
C LEU A 36 -0.29 -6.39 -0.44
N TRP A 37 0.41 -5.94 -1.49
CA TRP A 37 1.28 -6.82 -2.27
C TRP A 37 2.46 -7.33 -1.45
N VAL A 38 3.18 -6.45 -0.73
CA VAL A 38 4.31 -6.87 0.13
C VAL A 38 3.84 -7.84 1.20
N HIS A 39 2.74 -7.54 1.88
CA HIS A 39 2.19 -8.42 2.90
C HIS A 39 1.75 -9.78 2.33
N ALA A 40 1.21 -9.81 1.10
CA ALA A 40 0.90 -11.06 0.43
C ALA A 40 2.16 -11.87 0.14
N GLN A 41 3.26 -11.24 -0.30
CA GLN A 41 4.53 -11.94 -0.52
C GLN A 41 5.07 -12.53 0.79
N LEU A 42 5.07 -11.76 1.87
CA LEU A 42 5.54 -12.23 3.19
C LEU A 42 4.72 -13.41 3.73
N LYS A 43 3.41 -13.43 3.47
CA LYS A 43 2.52 -14.52 3.92
C LYS A 43 2.67 -15.79 3.08
N THR A 44 2.88 -15.63 1.78
CA THR A 44 2.88 -16.77 0.83
C THR A 44 4.26 -17.32 0.54
N ARG A 45 5.29 -16.49 0.68
CA ARG A 45 6.69 -16.81 0.40
C ARG A 45 7.48 -16.54 1.66
N SER A 46 8.26 -17.49 2.13
CA SER A 46 9.13 -17.36 3.32
C SER A 46 10.36 -16.46 3.03
N ILE A 47 10.15 -15.29 2.44
CA ILE A 47 11.17 -14.30 2.12
C ILE A 47 11.22 -13.22 3.21
N THR A 48 12.33 -12.51 3.30
CA THR A 48 12.46 -11.42 4.27
C THR A 48 11.66 -10.18 3.85
N LYS A 49 11.30 -9.33 4.81
CA LYS A 49 10.66 -8.02 4.54
C LYS A 49 11.48 -7.18 3.57
N HIS A 50 12.79 -7.19 3.71
CA HIS A 50 13.69 -6.48 2.80
C HIS A 50 13.63 -7.04 1.37
N GLN A 51 13.64 -8.36 1.19
CA GLN A 51 13.50 -8.99 -0.13
C GLN A 51 12.14 -8.65 -0.76
N ALA A 52 11.05 -8.74 0.01
CA ALA A 52 9.73 -8.36 -0.47
C ALA A 52 9.65 -6.88 -0.88
N VAL A 53 10.33 -5.98 -0.17
CA VAL A 53 10.41 -4.56 -0.52
C VAL A 53 11.21 -4.34 -1.81
N LEU A 54 12.34 -5.02 -1.96
CA LEU A 54 13.16 -4.95 -3.18
C LEU A 54 12.36 -5.42 -4.41
N GLU A 55 11.65 -6.54 -4.29
CA GLU A 55 10.81 -7.05 -5.38
C GLU A 55 9.62 -6.12 -5.67
N ALA A 56 9.02 -5.51 -4.64
CA ALA A 56 7.95 -4.54 -4.81
C ALA A 56 8.44 -3.29 -5.56
N ALA A 57 9.64 -2.79 -5.23
CA ALA A 57 10.26 -1.65 -5.90
C ALA A 57 10.35 -1.89 -7.42
N ALA A 58 10.80 -3.09 -7.82
CA ALA A 58 10.82 -3.50 -9.22
C ALA A 58 9.41 -3.62 -9.82
N LYS A 59 8.48 -4.30 -9.13
CA LYS A 59 7.10 -4.50 -9.61
C LYS A 59 6.35 -3.19 -9.87
N PHE A 60 6.45 -2.24 -8.95
CA PHE A 60 5.72 -0.97 -9.03
C PHE A 60 6.49 0.12 -9.76
N ASN A 61 7.72 -0.17 -10.21
CA ASN A 61 8.64 0.81 -10.80
C ASN A 61 8.80 2.06 -9.92
N ARG A 62 9.21 1.84 -8.67
CA ARG A 62 9.39 2.87 -7.63
C ARG A 62 10.63 2.59 -6.81
N ASP A 63 11.19 3.62 -6.20
CA ASP A 63 12.27 3.45 -5.22
C ASP A 63 11.80 2.63 -4.01
N GLU A 64 12.70 1.83 -3.44
CA GLU A 64 12.44 1.08 -2.19
C GLU A 64 11.97 2.01 -1.05
N ARG A 65 12.49 3.25 -0.99
CA ARG A 65 12.05 4.26 -0.02
C ARG A 65 10.54 4.53 -0.11
N THR A 66 9.98 4.50 -1.32
CA THR A 66 8.54 4.70 -1.54
C THR A 66 7.74 3.51 -1.02
N ILE A 67 8.24 2.29 -1.25
CA ILE A 67 7.64 1.07 -0.72
C ILE A 67 7.67 1.08 0.82
N TRP A 68 8.82 1.39 1.44
CA TRP A 68 8.92 1.53 2.89
C TRP A 68 7.96 2.57 3.46
N ARG A 69 7.79 3.72 2.78
CA ARG A 69 6.80 4.72 3.17
C ARG A 69 5.36 4.20 3.07
N ALA A 70 5.06 3.39 2.06
CA ALA A 70 3.75 2.77 1.93
C ALA A 70 3.50 1.77 3.07
N LEU A 71 4.49 0.97 3.45
CA LEU A 71 4.40 0.07 4.60
C LEU A 71 4.11 0.84 5.90
N ASN A 72 4.96 1.83 6.20
CA ASN A 72 4.84 2.62 7.42
C ASN A 72 3.53 3.43 7.50
N CYS A 73 2.90 3.74 6.36
CA CYS A 73 1.62 4.46 6.32
C CYS A 73 0.48 3.69 7.01
N PHE A 74 0.56 2.36 7.01
CA PHE A 74 -0.50 1.48 7.53
C PHE A 74 -0.06 0.53 8.65
N GLU A 75 1.12 0.74 9.22
CA GLU A 75 1.63 -0.06 10.36
C GLU A 75 1.10 0.40 11.74
N GLU A 76 0.43 1.56 11.81
CA GLU A 76 -0.34 2.04 12.97
C GLU A 76 -1.78 1.53 12.95
#